data_AF-A0A7K7WW62-F1
#
_entry.id   AF-A0A7K7WW62-F1
#
_cell.length_a   1.000
_cell.length_b   1.000
_cell.length_c   1.000
_cell.angle_alpha   90.00
_cell.angle_beta   90.00
_cell.angle_gamma   90.00
#
_symmetry.space_group_name_H-M   'P 1'
#
loop_
_entity.id
_entity.type
_entity.pdbx_description
1 polymer ?
#
loop_
_entity_poly.entity_id
_entity_poly.type
_entity_poly.pdbx_seq_one_letter_code
_entity_poly.pdbx_strand_id
1 'polypeptide(L)'
;ERQAALRAFLESRRAELRFRPQDEEPLLREILRLADGDNGDNADGDNDGDAALAPAFLLGLCLEHSARAMEPAHLPALLARVARRVQEAAWEKIKEISDRQPENHQEPPAEAPGDAEVTSELRPLMLWLANATELLNLAQGQVLELEKELEAELDEPGQDALLAADLETCDEALGVLDEVIMSTFQQCVYYLTKTLYATLPALLDSNPFAGPSEPCAAPPPDMLSPEAASPGEVASASPSASDAVSPDTPAGLQAPLRVFAGALRVARACRLHPQLLSQTFGYLFFFCNAALFNTLMERGAAGPFFQWARAVRIRTNLDLLLDWLQAVGLGDIGAEFFRKLSATANLLCTPRGTLAKATWARLRGDYPTLTPAQLHHVLSHYQLGPGRGYPECW
;
A
#
# COMPACT_ATOMS: atom_id res chain seq x y z
N GLU A 1 1.33 -21.51 -47.70
CA GLU A 1 1.37 -20.05 -47.39
C GLU A 1 0.90 -19.72 -45.97
N ARG A 2 -0.36 -19.98 -45.57
CA ARG A 2 -0.85 -19.67 -44.21
C ARG A 2 0.00 -20.22 -43.05
N GLN A 3 0.45 -21.48 -43.13
CA GLN A 3 1.34 -22.07 -42.11
C GLN A 3 2.76 -21.49 -42.13
N ALA A 4 3.24 -21.02 -43.28
CA ALA A 4 4.54 -20.38 -43.40
C ALA A 4 4.51 -18.94 -42.86
N ALA A 5 3.42 -18.21 -43.14
CA ALA A 5 3.16 -16.89 -42.56
C ALA A 5 2.99 -16.98 -41.04
N LEU A 6 2.30 -18.00 -40.53
CA LEU A 6 2.18 -18.25 -39.09
C LEU A 6 3.54 -18.57 -38.44
N ARG A 7 4.39 -19.39 -39.07
CA ARG A 7 5.74 -19.65 -38.56
C ARG A 7 6.61 -18.40 -38.54
N ALA A 8 6.62 -17.63 -39.62
CA ALA A 8 7.38 -16.37 -39.69
C ALA A 8 6.88 -15.35 -38.65
N PHE A 9 5.58 -15.33 -38.35
CA PHE A 9 4.99 -14.53 -37.29
C PHE A 9 5.46 -14.99 -35.90
N LEU A 10 5.42 -16.30 -35.63
CA LEU A 10 5.90 -16.86 -34.36
C LEU A 10 7.41 -16.69 -34.14
N GLU A 11 8.18 -16.54 -35.21
CA GLU A 11 9.64 -16.27 -35.17
C GLU A 11 9.97 -14.76 -35.10
N SER A 12 8.97 -13.88 -35.23
CA SER A 12 9.14 -12.43 -35.14
C SER A 12 9.52 -12.00 -33.72
N ARG A 13 10.47 -11.08 -33.60
CA ARG A 13 10.81 -10.43 -32.32
C ARG A 13 9.85 -9.30 -31.94
N ARG A 14 8.92 -8.93 -32.83
CA ARG A 14 7.92 -7.89 -32.58
C ARG A 14 6.66 -8.55 -32.05
N ALA A 15 6.27 -8.19 -30.83
CA ALA A 15 4.98 -8.58 -30.28
C ALA A 15 3.88 -7.94 -31.13
N GLU A 16 2.96 -8.75 -31.64
CA GLU A 16 1.83 -8.32 -32.44
C GLU A 16 0.63 -9.19 -32.08
N LEU A 17 -0.57 -8.60 -32.08
CA LEU A 17 -1.82 -9.32 -31.86
C LEU A 17 -2.79 -8.95 -32.98
N ARG A 18 -2.92 -9.86 -33.96
CA ARG A 18 -3.73 -9.62 -35.16
C ARG A 18 -5.07 -10.32 -35.04
N PHE A 19 -6.15 -9.57 -35.15
CA PHE A 19 -7.51 -10.09 -35.12
C PHE A 19 -8.38 -9.46 -36.22
N ARG A 20 -9.55 -10.05 -36.45
CA ARG A 20 -10.57 -9.51 -37.35
C ARG A 20 -11.64 -8.79 -36.52
N PRO A 21 -12.34 -7.78 -37.06
CA PRO A 21 -13.37 -7.05 -36.32
C PRO A 21 -14.47 -7.96 -35.72
N GLN A 22 -14.83 -9.03 -36.43
CA GLN A 22 -15.82 -10.02 -35.98
C GLN A 22 -15.37 -10.86 -34.76
N ASP A 23 -14.06 -10.98 -34.54
CA ASP A 23 -13.45 -11.78 -33.47
C ASP A 23 -13.01 -10.90 -32.29
N GLU A 24 -13.26 -9.59 -32.34
CA GLU A 24 -12.84 -8.62 -31.33
C GLU A 24 -13.48 -8.86 -29.96
N GLU A 25 -14.80 -8.92 -29.92
CA GLU A 25 -15.56 -9.12 -28.67
C GLU A 25 -15.17 -10.40 -27.91
N PRO A 26 -15.08 -11.60 -28.54
CA PRO A 26 -14.63 -12.80 -27.83
C PRO A 26 -13.18 -12.69 -27.37
N LEU A 27 -12.30 -12.05 -28.15
CA LEU A 27 -10.91 -11.80 -27.77
C LEU A 27 -10.80 -10.90 -26.54
N LEU A 28 -11.51 -9.76 -26.51
CA LEU A 28 -11.52 -8.86 -25.35
C LEU A 28 -11.99 -9.60 -24.09
N ARG A 29 -13.03 -10.44 -24.22
CA ARG A 29 -13.53 -11.25 -23.10
C ARG A 29 -12.50 -12.26 -22.59
N GLU A 30 -11.75 -12.88 -23.49
CA GLU A 30 -10.68 -13.82 -23.12
C GLU A 30 -9.55 -13.11 -22.38
N ILE A 31 -9.12 -11.93 -22.85
CA ILE A 31 -8.09 -11.14 -22.20
C ILE A 31 -8.51 -10.71 -20.79
N LEU A 32 -9.75 -10.27 -20.60
CA LEU A 32 -10.25 -9.85 -19.29
C LEU A 32 -10.33 -11.02 -18.29
N ARG A 33 -10.62 -12.24 -18.75
CA ARG A 33 -10.61 -13.44 -17.89
C ARG A 33 -9.22 -13.79 -17.36
N LEU A 34 -8.16 -13.44 -18.10
CA LEU A 34 -6.78 -13.63 -17.61
C LEU A 34 -6.53 -12.78 -16.35
N ALA A 35 -7.19 -11.61 -16.23
CA ALA A 35 -7.11 -10.77 -15.04
C ALA A 35 -7.84 -11.37 -13.83
N ASP A 36 -8.85 -12.22 -14.04
CA ASP A 36 -9.58 -12.85 -12.93
C ASP A 36 -8.81 -14.02 -12.26
N GLY A 37 -7.62 -14.37 -12.77
CA GLY A 37 -6.83 -15.47 -12.23
C GLY A 37 -7.34 -16.85 -12.64
N ASP A 38 -8.16 -16.95 -13.68
CA ASP A 38 -8.57 -18.21 -14.32
C ASP A 38 -7.42 -18.79 -15.18
N ASN A 39 -6.21 -18.86 -14.60
CA ASN A 39 -5.13 -19.67 -15.11
C ASN A 39 -5.49 -21.13 -14.78
N GLY A 40 -6.27 -21.77 -15.66
CA GLY A 40 -6.76 -23.13 -15.44
C GLY A 40 -5.64 -24.08 -14.97
N ASP A 41 -5.86 -24.73 -13.81
CA ASP A 41 -5.21 -25.90 -13.20
C ASP A 41 -3.68 -26.13 -13.27
N ASN A 42 -2.90 -25.31 -13.97
CA ASN A 42 -1.45 -25.42 -14.14
C ASN A 42 -0.74 -24.27 -13.43
N ALA A 43 -1.04 -24.08 -12.15
CA ALA A 43 -0.28 -23.19 -11.28
C ALA A 43 0.96 -23.93 -10.74
N ASP A 44 1.98 -24.12 -11.57
CA ASP A 44 3.33 -24.36 -11.06
C ASP A 44 3.81 -23.04 -10.43
N GLY A 45 3.96 -23.05 -9.11
CA GLY A 45 4.01 -21.88 -8.22
C GLY A 45 5.22 -20.94 -8.31
N ASP A 46 5.94 -20.91 -9.45
CA ASP A 46 7.10 -20.05 -9.66
C ASP A 46 6.85 -18.88 -10.63
N ASN A 47 5.73 -18.87 -11.37
CA ASN A 47 5.48 -17.90 -12.45
C ASN A 47 4.32 -16.91 -12.19
N ASP A 48 3.77 -16.88 -10.97
CA ASP A 48 2.51 -16.20 -10.63
C ASP A 48 2.57 -14.65 -10.77
N GLY A 49 3.76 -14.07 -10.91
CA GLY A 49 3.98 -12.63 -11.08
C GLY A 49 4.46 -12.18 -12.47
N ASP A 50 4.77 -13.10 -13.39
CA ASP A 50 5.33 -12.76 -14.71
C ASP A 50 4.28 -12.39 -15.75
N ALA A 51 3.03 -12.81 -15.54
CA ALA A 51 1.89 -12.48 -16.41
C ALA A 51 0.93 -11.45 -15.79
N ALA A 52 1.30 -10.79 -14.68
CA ALA A 52 0.39 -9.87 -13.96
C ALA A 52 -0.12 -8.71 -14.82
N LEU A 53 0.72 -8.18 -15.74
CA LEU A 53 0.37 -7.09 -16.65
C LEU A 53 -0.09 -7.60 -18.04
N ALA A 54 -0.26 -8.92 -18.21
CA ALA A 54 -0.65 -9.48 -19.50
C ALA A 54 -1.96 -8.87 -20.05
N PRO A 55 -3.02 -8.64 -19.24
CA PRO A 55 -4.23 -7.98 -19.73
C PRO A 55 -3.95 -6.61 -20.37
N ALA A 56 -3.19 -5.74 -19.69
CA ALA A 56 -2.85 -4.42 -20.21
C ALA A 56 -2.05 -4.49 -21.51
N PHE A 57 -1.02 -5.35 -21.58
CA PHE A 57 -0.21 -5.50 -22.79
C PHE A 57 -1.00 -6.08 -23.96
N LEU A 58 -1.83 -7.09 -23.73
CA LEU A 58 -2.67 -7.69 -24.79
C LEU A 58 -3.70 -6.69 -25.30
N LEU A 59 -4.35 -5.93 -24.41
CA LEU A 59 -5.26 -4.84 -24.79
C LEU A 59 -4.52 -3.73 -25.54
N GLY A 60 -3.32 -3.35 -25.11
CA GLY A 60 -2.48 -2.38 -25.81
C GLY A 60 -2.09 -2.83 -27.23
N LEU A 61 -1.75 -4.11 -27.40
CA LEU A 61 -1.51 -4.70 -28.73
C LEU A 61 -2.79 -4.69 -29.60
N CYS A 62 -3.97 -4.85 -29.02
CA CYS A 62 -5.23 -4.70 -29.75
C CYS A 62 -5.41 -3.26 -30.26
N LEU A 63 -5.12 -2.26 -29.42
CA LEU A 63 -5.18 -0.84 -29.81
C LEU A 63 -4.16 -0.52 -30.91
N GLU A 64 -2.92 -1.00 -30.76
CA GLU A 64 -1.86 -0.83 -31.76
C GLU A 64 -2.21 -1.49 -33.11
N HIS A 65 -2.82 -2.68 -33.09
CA HIS A 65 -3.31 -3.34 -34.30
C HIS A 65 -4.47 -2.57 -34.93
N SER A 66 -5.39 -2.04 -34.12
CA SER A 66 -6.48 -1.18 -34.59
C SER A 66 -5.94 0.05 -35.31
N ALA A 67 -5.00 0.77 -34.69
CA ALA A 67 -4.40 1.98 -35.25
C ALA A 67 -3.70 1.73 -36.59
N ARG A 68 -3.05 0.57 -36.77
CA ARG A 68 -2.25 0.28 -37.97
C ARG A 68 -2.98 -0.41 -39.11
N ALA A 69 -3.98 -1.23 -38.79
CA ALA A 69 -4.55 -2.17 -39.75
C ALA A 69 -6.06 -1.99 -39.98
N MET A 70 -6.74 -1.15 -39.20
CA MET A 70 -8.18 -0.90 -39.30
C MET A 70 -8.47 0.52 -39.80
N GLU A 71 -9.76 0.83 -39.98
CA GLU A 71 -10.21 2.18 -40.33
C GLU A 71 -9.95 3.17 -39.17
N PRO A 72 -9.68 4.47 -39.43
CA PRO A 72 -9.33 5.44 -38.39
C PRO A 72 -10.32 5.49 -37.22
N ALA A 73 -11.63 5.49 -37.53
CA ALA A 73 -12.71 5.50 -36.54
C ALA A 73 -12.77 4.24 -35.65
N HIS A 74 -12.02 3.19 -35.98
CA HIS A 74 -12.01 1.95 -35.21
C HIS A 74 -11.22 2.08 -33.91
N LEU A 75 -10.11 2.83 -33.89
CA LEU A 75 -9.27 2.99 -32.69
C LEU A 75 -10.03 3.70 -31.55
N PRO A 76 -10.68 4.86 -31.76
CA PRO A 76 -11.46 5.53 -30.71
C PRO A 76 -12.60 4.63 -30.18
N ALA A 77 -13.32 3.97 -31.08
CA ALA A 77 -14.40 3.07 -30.72
C ALA A 77 -13.94 1.84 -29.92
N LEU A 78 -12.78 1.27 -30.29
CA LEU A 78 -12.18 0.16 -29.55
C LEU A 78 -11.67 0.61 -28.19
N LEU A 79 -10.99 1.75 -28.11
CA LEU A 79 -10.48 2.29 -26.85
C LEU A 79 -11.61 2.55 -25.85
N ALA A 80 -12.69 3.21 -26.28
CA ALA A 80 -13.87 3.43 -25.43
C ALA A 80 -14.48 2.11 -24.93
N ARG A 81 -14.57 1.10 -25.79
CA ARG A 81 -15.07 -0.24 -25.42
C ARG A 81 -14.16 -0.94 -24.41
N VAL A 82 -12.85 -0.90 -24.63
CA VAL A 82 -11.86 -1.48 -23.73
C VAL A 82 -11.93 -0.81 -22.37
N ALA A 83 -11.91 0.53 -22.33
CA ALA A 83 -11.99 1.31 -21.09
C ALA A 83 -13.26 0.96 -20.29
N ARG A 84 -14.41 0.87 -20.97
CA ARG A 84 -15.68 0.51 -20.32
C ARG A 84 -15.66 -0.91 -19.74
N ARG A 85 -15.09 -1.88 -20.45
CA ARG A 85 -15.00 -3.26 -19.95
C ARG A 85 -14.05 -3.41 -18.77
N VAL A 86 -12.92 -2.70 -18.79
CA VAL A 86 -11.99 -2.61 -17.66
C VAL A 86 -12.69 -1.97 -16.46
N GLN A 87 -13.47 -0.91 -16.68
CA GLN A 87 -14.25 -0.26 -15.64
C GLN A 87 -15.27 -1.21 -15.01
N GLU A 88 -16.05 -1.94 -15.82
CA GLU A 88 -17.03 -2.91 -15.33
C GLU A 88 -16.36 -4.02 -14.51
N ALA A 89 -15.25 -4.58 -15.00
CA ALA A 89 -14.52 -5.64 -14.30
C ALA A 89 -13.91 -5.16 -12.97
N ALA A 90 -13.29 -3.98 -12.95
CA ALA A 90 -12.74 -3.40 -11.72
C ALA A 90 -13.85 -3.05 -10.71
N TRP A 91 -14.97 -2.51 -11.19
CA TRP A 91 -16.11 -2.14 -10.35
C TRP A 91 -16.74 -3.36 -9.66
N GLU A 92 -16.85 -4.50 -10.35
CA GLU A 92 -17.31 -5.75 -9.73
C GLU A 92 -16.43 -6.14 -8.54
N LYS A 93 -15.10 -6.05 -8.67
CA LYS A 93 -14.17 -6.36 -7.57
C LYS A 93 -14.29 -5.37 -6.40
N ILE A 94 -14.41 -4.08 -6.70
CA ILE A 94 -14.62 -3.05 -5.67
C ILE A 94 -15.90 -3.33 -4.88
N LYS A 95 -16.98 -3.68 -5.58
CA LYS A 95 -18.27 -3.99 -4.96
C LYS A 95 -18.19 -5.24 -4.10
N GLU A 96 -17.59 -6.32 -4.61
CA GLU A 96 -17.42 -7.56 -3.87
C GLU A 96 -16.68 -7.36 -2.52
N ILE A 97 -15.60 -6.58 -2.53
CA ILE A 97 -14.82 -6.29 -1.32
C ILE A 97 -15.60 -5.36 -0.38
N SER A 98 -16.32 -4.38 -0.93
CA SER A 98 -17.16 -3.46 -0.14
C SER A 98 -18.30 -4.19 0.56
N ASP A 99 -18.98 -5.13 -0.12
CA ASP A 99 -20.07 -5.94 0.45
C ASP A 99 -19.59 -6.83 1.61
N ARG A 100 -18.32 -7.28 1.58
CA ARG A 100 -17.69 -8.06 2.65
C ARG A 100 -17.26 -7.22 3.86
N GLN A 101 -17.20 -5.90 3.72
CA GLN A 101 -16.79 -4.98 4.77
C GLN A 101 -18.01 -4.23 5.36
N PRO A 102 -18.72 -4.78 6.37
CA PRO A 102 -19.88 -4.09 6.94
C PRO A 102 -19.52 -2.69 7.43
N GLU A 103 -20.42 -1.73 7.20
CA GLU A 103 -20.27 -0.30 7.55
C GLU A 103 -20.28 -0.05 9.08
N ASN A 104 -20.57 -1.06 9.89
CA ASN A 104 -20.69 -0.90 11.33
C ASN A 104 -19.32 -0.78 12.00
N HIS A 105 -18.92 0.47 12.23
CA HIS A 105 -17.69 0.91 12.91
C HIS A 105 -17.63 0.58 14.41
N GLN A 106 -18.57 -0.19 14.95
CA GLN A 106 -18.77 -0.27 16.40
C GLN A 106 -17.93 -1.34 17.09
N GLU A 107 -17.45 -2.36 16.38
CA GLU A 107 -16.62 -3.40 17.00
C GLU A 107 -15.43 -3.76 16.09
N PRO A 108 -14.18 -3.62 16.58
CA PRO A 108 -13.05 -4.19 15.88
C PRO A 108 -13.26 -5.71 15.77
N PRO A 109 -12.94 -6.34 14.62
CA PRO A 109 -13.05 -7.78 14.49
C PRO A 109 -12.26 -8.47 15.62
N ALA A 110 -12.83 -9.56 16.17
CA ALA A 110 -12.27 -10.28 17.31
C ALA A 110 -10.85 -10.81 17.05
N GLU A 111 -10.50 -11.03 15.78
CA GLU A 111 -9.18 -11.46 15.33
C GLU A 111 -8.70 -10.57 14.17
N ALA A 112 -7.40 -10.27 14.16
CA ALA A 112 -6.76 -9.56 13.07
C ALA A 112 -6.72 -10.46 11.82
N PRO A 113 -7.03 -9.93 10.62
CA PRO A 113 -7.03 -10.73 9.41
C PRO A 113 -5.64 -11.33 9.15
N GLY A 114 -5.65 -12.55 8.63
CA GLY A 114 -4.44 -13.27 8.29
C GLY A 114 -3.73 -12.65 7.08
N ASP A 115 -2.45 -12.95 6.93
CA ASP A 115 -1.66 -12.53 5.75
C ASP A 115 -2.29 -13.02 4.43
N ALA A 116 -2.79 -14.25 4.41
CA ALA A 116 -3.48 -14.83 3.26
C ALA A 116 -4.79 -14.11 2.91
N GLU A 117 -5.54 -13.66 3.91
CA GLU A 117 -6.80 -12.94 3.74
C GLU A 117 -6.58 -11.55 3.15
N VAL A 118 -5.60 -10.82 3.70
CA VAL A 118 -5.17 -9.52 3.16
C VAL A 118 -4.71 -9.67 1.70
N THR A 119 -3.95 -10.74 1.43
CA THR A 119 -3.46 -11.05 0.08
C THR A 119 -4.62 -11.34 -0.88
N SER A 120 -5.57 -12.18 -0.51
CA SER A 120 -6.69 -12.57 -1.38
C SER A 120 -7.64 -11.42 -1.67
N GLU A 121 -7.91 -10.55 -0.69
CA GLU A 121 -8.80 -9.39 -0.86
C GLU A 121 -8.16 -8.28 -1.69
N LEU A 122 -6.86 -8.02 -1.52
CA LEU A 122 -6.18 -6.93 -2.24
C LEU A 122 -5.76 -7.30 -3.67
N ARG A 123 -5.51 -8.58 -3.95
CA ARG A 123 -4.98 -9.02 -5.26
C ARG A 123 -5.83 -8.54 -6.44
N PRO A 124 -7.17 -8.69 -6.46
CA PRO A 124 -7.98 -8.21 -7.57
C PRO A 124 -7.90 -6.70 -7.77
N LEU A 125 -7.88 -5.91 -6.68
CA LEU A 125 -7.82 -4.45 -6.76
C LEU A 125 -6.46 -3.97 -7.26
N MET A 126 -5.37 -4.50 -6.70
CA MET A 126 -4.02 -4.10 -7.10
C MET A 126 -3.67 -4.56 -8.51
N LEU A 127 -4.25 -5.67 -8.96
CA LEU A 127 -4.11 -6.14 -10.34
C LEU A 127 -4.81 -5.19 -11.33
N TRP A 128 -6.05 -4.78 -11.04
CA TRP A 128 -6.74 -3.78 -11.87
C TRP A 128 -6.09 -2.41 -11.79
N LEU A 129 -5.60 -2.00 -10.64
CA LEU A 129 -4.81 -0.76 -10.49
C LEU A 129 -3.57 -0.77 -11.38
N ALA A 130 -2.79 -1.86 -11.34
CA ALA A 130 -1.59 -2.00 -12.16
C ALA A 130 -1.91 -2.09 -13.66
N ASN A 131 -2.88 -2.91 -14.04
CA ASN A 131 -3.25 -3.07 -15.46
C ASN A 131 -3.90 -1.81 -16.03
N ALA A 132 -4.75 -1.11 -15.29
CA ALA A 132 -5.35 0.15 -15.75
C ALA A 132 -4.29 1.24 -15.92
N THR A 133 -3.31 1.31 -15.00
CA THR A 133 -2.18 2.25 -15.12
C THR A 133 -1.33 1.96 -16.36
N GLU A 134 -0.98 0.70 -16.58
CA GLU A 134 -0.18 0.31 -17.76
C GLU A 134 -0.96 0.51 -19.06
N LEU A 135 -2.24 0.14 -19.08
CA LEU A 135 -3.11 0.33 -20.24
C LEU A 135 -3.32 1.81 -20.56
N LEU A 136 -3.48 2.68 -19.54
CA LEU A 136 -3.59 4.12 -19.73
C LEU A 136 -2.32 4.66 -20.43
N ASN A 137 -1.13 4.26 -19.97
CA ASN A 137 0.14 4.67 -20.60
C ASN A 137 0.23 4.21 -22.07
N LEU A 138 -0.17 2.97 -22.36
CA LEU A 138 -0.17 2.43 -23.72
C LEU A 138 -1.19 3.15 -24.63
N ALA A 139 -2.38 3.42 -24.10
CA ALA A 139 -3.44 4.13 -24.82
C ALA A 139 -3.06 5.58 -25.10
N GLN A 140 -2.51 6.30 -24.12
CA GLN A 140 -1.97 7.66 -24.30
C GLN A 140 -0.94 7.70 -25.43
N GLY A 141 -0.08 6.67 -25.54
CA GLY A 141 0.86 6.56 -26.65
C GLY A 141 0.18 6.46 -28.02
N GLN A 142 -0.97 5.76 -28.13
CA GLN A 142 -1.72 5.70 -29.39
C GLN A 142 -2.45 7.02 -29.69
N VAL A 143 -3.05 7.65 -28.68
CA VAL A 143 -3.75 8.93 -28.82
C VAL A 143 -2.78 10.03 -29.24
N LEU A 144 -1.57 10.06 -28.68
CA LEU A 144 -0.53 11.01 -29.07
C LEU A 144 -0.10 10.86 -30.55
N GLU A 145 -0.11 9.65 -31.10
CA GLU A 145 0.15 9.47 -32.55
C GLU A 145 -1.03 9.99 -33.39
N LEU A 146 -2.27 9.78 -32.93
CA LEU A 146 -3.46 10.34 -33.60
C LEU A 146 -3.49 11.88 -33.55
N GLU A 147 -3.05 12.50 -32.46
CA GLU A 147 -2.88 13.96 -32.35
C GLU A 147 -1.88 14.49 -33.40
N LYS A 148 -0.75 13.79 -33.60
CA LYS A 148 0.24 14.17 -34.63
C LYS A 148 -0.32 14.03 -36.04
N GLU A 149 -1.17 13.04 -36.29
CA GLU A 149 -1.86 12.89 -37.57
C GLU A 149 -2.82 14.04 -37.81
N LEU A 150 -3.61 14.44 -36.80
CA LEU A 150 -4.46 15.64 -36.88
C LEU A 150 -3.62 16.89 -37.15
N GLU A 151 -2.52 17.10 -36.43
CA GLU A 151 -1.64 18.26 -36.65
C GLU A 151 -1.07 18.32 -38.08
N ALA A 152 -0.79 17.16 -38.68
CA ALA A 152 -0.30 17.06 -40.05
C ALA A 152 -1.40 17.29 -41.11
N GLU A 153 -2.66 16.96 -40.79
CA GLU A 153 -3.81 17.14 -41.69
C GLU A 153 -4.42 18.56 -41.63
N LEU A 154 -4.06 19.40 -40.64
CA LEU A 154 -4.51 20.80 -40.52
C LEU A 154 -4.17 21.69 -41.75
N ASP A 155 -3.28 21.23 -42.63
CA ASP A 155 -2.96 21.88 -43.90
C ASP A 155 -3.97 21.55 -45.04
N GLU A 156 -4.89 20.59 -44.84
CA GLU A 156 -5.86 20.09 -45.83
C GLU A 156 -7.34 20.29 -45.35
N PRO A 157 -8.20 20.99 -46.12
CA PRO A 157 -9.54 21.34 -45.65
C PRO A 157 -10.52 20.15 -45.65
N GLY A 158 -10.95 19.69 -44.45
CA GLY A 158 -12.17 18.89 -44.26
C GLY A 158 -12.07 17.65 -43.36
N GLN A 159 -10.87 17.17 -43.02
CA GLN A 159 -10.67 16.00 -42.17
C GLN A 159 -10.55 16.33 -40.66
N ASP A 160 -10.24 17.60 -40.34
CA ASP A 160 -10.06 18.11 -38.98
C ASP A 160 -11.23 17.81 -38.03
N ALA A 161 -12.46 17.97 -38.50
CA ALA A 161 -13.64 17.85 -37.64
C ALA A 161 -13.93 16.40 -37.22
N LEU A 162 -13.58 15.41 -38.07
CA LEU A 162 -13.78 14.00 -37.74
C LEU A 162 -12.69 13.53 -36.77
N LEU A 163 -11.44 13.86 -37.05
CA LEU A 163 -10.30 13.54 -36.19
C LEU A 163 -10.40 14.21 -34.81
N ALA A 164 -10.91 15.45 -34.74
CA ALA A 164 -11.17 16.11 -33.46
C ALA A 164 -12.23 15.36 -32.62
N ALA A 165 -13.31 14.88 -33.23
CA ALA A 165 -14.33 14.09 -32.52
C ALA A 165 -13.80 12.72 -32.08
N ASP A 166 -12.92 12.11 -32.88
CA ASP A 166 -12.23 10.87 -32.55
C ASP A 166 -11.29 11.05 -31.34
N LEU A 167 -10.58 12.19 -31.25
CA LEU A 167 -9.76 12.55 -30.10
C LEU A 167 -10.61 12.80 -28.84
N GLU A 168 -11.73 13.52 -28.95
CA GLU A 168 -12.67 13.71 -27.83
C GLU A 168 -13.14 12.35 -27.27
N THR A 169 -13.45 11.39 -28.15
CA THR A 169 -13.84 10.02 -27.76
C THR A 169 -12.70 9.30 -27.05
N CYS A 170 -11.46 9.51 -27.49
CA CYS A 170 -10.28 8.93 -26.85
C CYS A 170 -10.04 9.54 -25.47
N ASP A 171 -10.14 10.85 -25.31
CA ASP A 171 -10.00 11.57 -24.04
C ASP A 171 -11.02 11.10 -23.01
N GLU A 172 -12.28 10.91 -23.42
CA GLU A 172 -13.32 10.33 -22.55
C GLU A 172 -12.93 8.93 -22.08
N ALA A 173 -12.39 8.09 -22.97
CA ALA A 173 -11.97 6.74 -22.63
C ALA A 173 -10.73 6.70 -21.72
N LEU A 174 -9.77 7.61 -21.91
CA LEU A 174 -8.63 7.78 -21.00
C LEU A 174 -9.11 8.22 -19.61
N GLY A 175 -10.08 9.14 -19.55
CA GLY A 175 -10.72 9.56 -18.30
C GLY A 175 -11.39 8.40 -17.55
N VAL A 176 -12.04 7.47 -18.27
CA VAL A 176 -12.60 6.25 -17.66
C VAL A 176 -11.51 5.36 -17.06
N LEU A 177 -10.35 5.21 -17.71
CA LEU A 177 -9.23 4.47 -17.15
C LEU A 177 -8.65 5.14 -15.91
N ASP A 178 -8.55 6.48 -15.89
CA ASP A 178 -8.16 7.25 -14.70
C ASP A 178 -9.14 7.04 -13.53
N GLU A 179 -10.45 7.01 -13.79
CA GLU A 179 -11.45 6.68 -12.76
C GLU A 179 -11.25 5.28 -12.18
N VAL A 180 -10.88 4.29 -13.00
CA VAL A 180 -10.55 2.94 -12.53
C VAL A 180 -9.31 2.96 -11.64
N ILE A 181 -8.25 3.67 -12.02
CA ILE A 181 -7.04 3.83 -11.20
C ILE A 181 -7.39 4.47 -9.86
N MET A 182 -8.16 5.57 -9.89
CA MET A 182 -8.54 6.30 -8.69
C MET A 182 -9.42 5.47 -7.75
N SER A 183 -10.45 4.82 -8.27
CA SER A 183 -11.39 4.03 -7.46
C SER A 183 -10.75 2.76 -6.88
N THR A 184 -9.91 2.05 -7.65
CA THR A 184 -9.16 0.89 -7.15
C THR A 184 -8.12 1.29 -6.10
N PHE A 185 -7.40 2.41 -6.30
CA PHE A 185 -6.47 2.95 -5.30
C PHE A 185 -7.20 3.33 -4.00
N GLN A 186 -8.31 4.06 -4.09
CA GLN A 186 -9.12 4.45 -2.94
C GLN A 186 -9.62 3.23 -2.16
N GLN A 187 -10.11 2.21 -2.87
CA GLN A 187 -10.59 0.99 -2.22
C GLN A 187 -9.48 0.20 -1.54
N CYS A 188 -8.29 0.08 -2.15
CA CYS A 188 -7.11 -0.53 -1.52
C CYS A 188 -6.75 0.18 -0.21
N VAL A 189 -6.68 1.51 -0.26
CA VAL A 189 -6.34 2.35 0.89
C VAL A 189 -7.41 2.25 1.99
N TYR A 190 -8.68 2.25 1.63
CA TYR A 190 -9.79 2.10 2.58
C TYR A 190 -9.71 0.74 3.29
N TYR A 191 -9.56 -0.36 2.54
CA TYR A 191 -9.41 -1.70 3.10
C TYR A 191 -8.24 -1.77 4.08
N LEU A 192 -7.07 -1.26 3.67
CA LEU A 192 -5.84 -1.33 4.46
C LEU A 192 -5.92 -0.47 5.71
N THR A 193 -6.45 0.75 5.62
CA THR A 193 -6.59 1.62 6.79
C THR A 193 -7.60 1.09 7.80
N LYS A 194 -8.74 0.53 7.34
CA LYS A 194 -9.72 -0.14 8.21
C LYS A 194 -9.08 -1.31 8.96
N THR A 195 -8.32 -2.13 8.25
CA THR A 195 -7.60 -3.27 8.81
C THR A 195 -6.52 -2.85 9.80
N LEU A 196 -5.73 -1.84 9.45
CA LEU A 196 -4.68 -1.30 10.32
C LEU A 196 -5.29 -0.66 11.58
N TYR A 197 -6.40 0.06 11.46
CA TYR A 197 -7.04 0.71 12.61
C TYR A 197 -7.37 -0.27 13.75
N ALA A 198 -7.82 -1.48 13.41
CA ALA A 198 -8.11 -2.53 14.39
C ALA A 198 -6.86 -3.11 15.06
N THR A 199 -5.70 -3.07 14.40
CA THR A 199 -4.47 -3.77 14.83
C THR A 199 -3.42 -2.84 15.44
N LEU A 200 -3.40 -1.57 15.04
CA LEU A 200 -2.42 -0.57 15.49
C LEU A 200 -2.33 -0.38 17.00
N PRO A 201 -3.43 -0.34 17.79
CA PRO A 201 -3.34 -0.09 19.23
C PRO A 201 -2.44 -1.10 19.97
N ALA A 202 -2.33 -2.32 19.47
CA ALA A 202 -1.48 -3.36 20.04
C ALA A 202 0.02 -2.97 20.06
N LEU A 203 0.46 -2.08 19.17
CA LEU A 203 1.81 -1.53 19.14
C LEU A 203 2.12 -0.72 20.41
N LEU A 204 1.13 -0.05 20.99
CA LEU A 204 1.29 0.76 22.21
C LEU A 204 1.21 -0.09 23.49
N ASP A 205 0.51 -1.22 23.43
CA ASP A 205 0.24 -2.08 24.59
C ASP A 205 1.25 -3.20 24.79
N SER A 206 1.82 -3.69 23.70
CA SER A 206 2.62 -4.90 23.73
C SER A 206 3.95 -4.71 24.45
N ASN A 207 4.35 -5.73 25.19
CA ASN A 207 5.66 -5.81 25.81
C ASN A 207 6.61 -6.57 24.86
N PRO A 208 7.56 -5.90 24.18
CA PRO A 208 8.52 -6.58 23.30
C PRO A 208 9.50 -7.48 24.04
N PHE A 209 9.55 -7.39 25.38
CA PHE A 209 10.43 -8.21 26.23
C PHE A 209 9.72 -9.44 26.82
N ALA A 210 8.42 -9.61 26.56
CA ALA A 210 7.69 -10.81 26.97
C ALA A 210 8.06 -11.97 26.04
N GLY A 211 8.41 -13.13 26.60
CA GLY A 211 8.65 -14.33 25.81
C GLY A 211 7.38 -14.79 25.07
N PRO A 212 7.47 -15.73 24.12
CA PRO A 212 6.36 -16.21 23.29
C PRO A 212 5.19 -16.88 24.05
N SER A 213 5.21 -16.91 25.39
CA SER A 213 4.27 -17.63 26.24
C SER A 213 3.79 -16.88 27.50
N GLU A 214 3.88 -15.55 27.56
CA GLU A 214 3.22 -14.79 28.63
C GLU A 214 1.91 -14.12 28.15
N PRO A 215 0.74 -14.49 28.68
CA PRO A 215 -0.50 -13.81 28.38
C PRO A 215 -0.49 -12.36 28.92
N CYS A 216 -1.18 -11.47 28.19
CA CYS A 216 -1.29 -10.03 28.44
C CYS A 216 -2.13 -9.71 29.70
N ALA A 217 -1.71 -10.18 30.88
CA ALA A 217 -2.28 -9.77 32.16
C ALA A 217 -1.42 -10.27 33.34
N ALA A 218 -0.34 -9.56 33.66
CA ALA A 218 0.21 -9.62 35.02
C ALA A 218 0.83 -8.26 35.40
N PRO A 219 0.63 -7.78 36.64
CA PRO A 219 1.29 -6.58 37.15
C PRO A 219 2.80 -6.84 37.32
N PRO A 220 3.64 -5.78 37.36
CA PRO A 220 5.09 -5.97 37.41
C PRO A 220 5.51 -6.65 38.72
N PRO A 221 6.40 -7.65 38.68
CA PRO A 221 7.06 -8.10 39.89
C PRO A 221 8.11 -7.06 40.30
N ASP A 222 8.11 -6.75 41.60
CA ASP A 222 9.14 -5.93 42.22
C ASP A 222 10.53 -6.56 42.06
N MET A 223 11.50 -5.67 41.92
CA MET A 223 12.93 -5.90 41.74
C MET A 223 13.52 -6.89 42.76
N LEU A 224 14.32 -7.87 42.29
CA LEU A 224 15.49 -8.42 42.98
C LEU A 224 16.39 -9.26 42.03
N SER A 225 17.51 -8.65 41.64
CA SER A 225 18.85 -9.22 41.43
C SER A 225 19.18 -10.15 40.23
N PRO A 226 20.47 -10.18 39.79
CA PRO A 226 20.88 -10.64 38.45
C PRO A 226 21.52 -12.03 38.47
N GLU A 227 21.18 -12.89 37.51
CA GLU A 227 22.00 -14.07 37.19
C GLU A 227 22.29 -14.21 35.69
N ALA A 228 23.60 -14.34 35.45
CA ALA A 228 24.37 -14.74 34.28
C ALA A 228 23.64 -15.20 33.00
N ALA A 229 23.80 -14.41 31.92
CA ALA A 229 23.63 -14.87 30.55
C ALA A 229 24.94 -15.51 30.04
N SER A 230 24.85 -16.74 29.51
CA SER A 230 25.93 -17.37 28.73
C SER A 230 25.78 -16.99 27.24
N PRO A 231 26.88 -16.83 26.48
CA PRO A 231 26.81 -16.33 25.11
C PRO A 231 26.47 -17.49 24.14
N GLY A 232 25.28 -17.46 23.56
CA GLY A 232 24.88 -18.30 22.43
C GLY A 232 25.18 -17.62 21.10
N GLU A 233 25.68 -18.42 20.15
CA GLU A 233 26.29 -18.04 18.88
C GLU A 233 25.42 -17.18 17.96
N VAL A 234 26.07 -16.19 17.34
CA VAL A 234 25.48 -15.33 16.31
C VAL A 234 25.58 -16.06 14.97
N ALA A 235 24.46 -16.64 14.51
CA ALA A 235 24.36 -17.15 13.15
C ALA A 235 24.30 -15.97 12.17
N SER A 236 25.35 -15.79 11.38
CA SER A 236 25.42 -14.83 10.29
C SER A 236 24.48 -15.26 9.16
N ALA A 237 23.31 -14.63 9.05
CA ALA A 237 22.44 -14.76 7.88
C ALA A 237 22.63 -13.54 6.96
N SER A 238 23.07 -13.81 5.73
CA SER A 238 23.10 -12.84 4.63
C SER A 238 21.69 -12.31 4.34
N PRO A 239 21.52 -11.03 3.95
CA PRO A 239 20.20 -10.43 3.78
C PRO A 239 19.65 -10.81 2.40
N SER A 240 18.92 -11.90 2.32
CA SER A 240 17.84 -11.99 1.34
C SER A 240 16.64 -11.26 1.96
N ALA A 241 16.18 -10.16 1.34
CA ALA A 241 15.03 -9.39 1.79
C ALA A 241 13.76 -10.26 1.70
N SER A 242 13.48 -11.01 2.76
CA SER A 242 12.23 -11.73 2.94
C SER A 242 11.20 -10.76 3.48
N ASP A 243 10.11 -10.56 2.73
CA ASP A 243 8.96 -9.76 3.18
C ASP A 243 8.17 -10.47 4.30
N ALA A 244 8.57 -11.69 4.69
CA ALA A 244 7.92 -12.44 5.76
C ALA A 244 8.18 -11.83 7.14
N VAL A 245 7.13 -11.80 7.97
CA VAL A 245 7.22 -11.40 9.37
C VAL A 245 7.82 -12.55 10.19
N SER A 246 8.90 -12.27 10.92
CA SER A 246 9.57 -13.30 11.76
C SER A 246 8.62 -13.82 12.85
N PRO A 247 8.63 -15.13 13.16
CA PRO A 247 7.84 -15.68 14.27
C PRO A 247 8.24 -15.12 15.64
N ASP A 248 9.48 -14.62 15.78
CA ASP A 248 10.00 -14.00 17.00
C ASP A 248 9.51 -12.54 17.19
N THR A 249 8.72 -12.03 16.24
CA THR A 249 8.16 -10.67 16.31
C THR A 249 7.19 -10.56 17.50
N PRO A 250 7.28 -9.49 18.32
CA PRO A 250 6.34 -9.27 19.43
C PRO A 250 4.87 -9.32 18.98
N ALA A 251 4.00 -9.91 19.81
CA ALA A 251 2.61 -10.19 19.45
C ALA A 251 1.85 -8.99 18.87
N GLY A 252 2.01 -7.78 19.45
CA GLY A 252 1.33 -6.58 18.93
C GLY A 252 1.92 -5.97 17.67
N LEU A 253 3.09 -6.42 17.22
CA LEU A 253 3.65 -6.04 15.93
C LEU A 253 3.29 -7.06 14.84
N GLN A 254 2.98 -8.30 15.20
CA GLN A 254 2.68 -9.35 14.21
C GLN A 254 1.52 -8.96 13.30
N ALA A 255 0.40 -8.52 13.85
CA ALA A 255 -0.78 -8.18 13.06
C ALA A 255 -0.54 -6.97 12.12
N PRO A 256 -0.08 -5.79 12.60
CA PRO A 256 0.24 -4.68 11.70
C PRO A 256 1.27 -5.02 10.63
N LEU A 257 2.34 -5.76 10.99
CA LEU A 257 3.38 -6.15 10.04
C LEU A 257 2.86 -7.14 8.99
N ARG A 258 1.96 -8.06 9.35
CA ARG A 258 1.31 -8.95 8.36
C ARG A 258 0.48 -8.17 7.35
N VAL A 259 -0.20 -7.11 7.77
CA VAL A 259 -0.96 -6.26 6.85
C VAL A 259 -0.03 -5.54 5.88
N PHE A 260 1.06 -4.95 6.37
CA PHE A 260 2.06 -4.32 5.50
C PHE A 260 2.75 -5.32 4.57
N ALA A 261 3.12 -6.50 5.08
CA ALA A 261 3.74 -7.57 4.31
C ALA A 261 2.83 -8.09 3.21
N GLY A 262 1.57 -8.38 3.53
CA GLY A 262 0.56 -8.82 2.57
C GLY A 262 0.34 -7.77 1.47
N ALA A 263 0.15 -6.51 1.85
CA ALA A 263 0.01 -5.40 0.89
C ALA A 263 1.23 -5.26 -0.02
N LEU A 264 2.44 -5.35 0.53
CA LEU A 264 3.69 -5.20 -0.23
C LEU A 264 3.88 -6.37 -1.20
N ARG A 265 3.60 -7.59 -0.74
CA ARG A 265 3.70 -8.80 -1.54
C ARG A 265 2.74 -8.75 -2.73
N VAL A 266 1.48 -8.39 -2.49
CA VAL A 266 0.49 -8.23 -3.57
C VAL A 266 0.93 -7.14 -4.55
N ALA A 267 1.34 -5.98 -4.05
CA ALA A 267 1.77 -4.88 -4.92
C ALA A 267 2.96 -5.29 -5.81
N ARG A 268 3.91 -6.05 -5.28
CA ARG A 268 5.04 -6.61 -6.05
C ARG A 268 4.59 -7.67 -7.05
N ALA A 269 3.74 -8.60 -6.64
CA ALA A 269 3.20 -9.65 -7.50
C ALA A 269 2.41 -9.07 -8.67
N CYS A 270 1.62 -8.02 -8.43
CA CYS A 270 0.88 -7.29 -9.45
C CYS A 270 1.74 -6.34 -10.30
N ARG A 271 3.06 -6.24 -10.02
CA ARG A 271 4.00 -5.32 -10.69
C ARG A 271 3.55 -3.85 -10.62
N LEU A 272 3.00 -3.44 -9.48
CA LEU A 272 2.51 -2.08 -9.27
C LEU A 272 3.64 -1.05 -9.48
N HIS A 273 3.34 0.04 -10.19
CA HIS A 273 4.32 1.09 -10.48
C HIS A 273 4.95 1.64 -9.19
N PRO A 274 6.28 1.86 -9.12
CA PRO A 274 6.96 2.27 -7.89
C PRO A 274 6.42 3.56 -7.25
N GLN A 275 5.94 4.50 -8.07
CA GLN A 275 5.31 5.72 -7.57
C GLN A 275 3.98 5.44 -6.86
N LEU A 276 3.14 4.54 -7.40
CA LEU A 276 1.88 4.14 -6.76
C LEU A 276 2.16 3.36 -5.48
N LEU A 277 3.13 2.44 -5.50
CA LEU A 277 3.61 1.74 -4.30
C LEU A 277 4.00 2.75 -3.20
N SER A 278 4.85 3.72 -3.54
CA SER A 278 5.30 4.77 -2.61
C SER A 278 4.14 5.62 -2.08
N GLN A 279 3.16 5.96 -2.93
CA GLN A 279 1.98 6.72 -2.52
C GLN A 279 1.07 5.91 -1.59
N THR A 280 0.81 4.64 -1.91
CA THR A 280 0.02 3.74 -1.05
C THR A 280 0.65 3.64 0.32
N PHE A 281 1.92 3.25 0.43
CA PHE A 281 2.59 3.10 1.73
C PHE A 281 2.81 4.43 2.46
N GLY A 282 3.08 5.52 1.74
CA GLY A 282 3.16 6.86 2.34
C GLY A 282 1.84 7.26 3.02
N TYR A 283 0.71 7.02 2.35
CA TYR A 283 -0.61 7.27 2.95
C TYR A 283 -0.85 6.38 4.17
N LEU A 284 -0.52 5.09 4.09
CA LEU A 284 -0.69 4.17 5.23
C LEU A 284 0.15 4.62 6.43
N PHE A 285 1.40 5.00 6.24
CA PHE A 285 2.26 5.44 7.35
C PHE A 285 1.80 6.77 7.93
N PHE A 286 1.31 7.70 7.10
CA PHE A 286 0.66 8.92 7.58
C PHE A 286 -0.54 8.59 8.48
N PHE A 287 -1.43 7.71 8.01
CA PHE A 287 -2.59 7.23 8.77
C PHE A 287 -2.17 6.56 10.08
N CYS A 288 -1.23 5.61 10.04
CA CYS A 288 -0.76 4.89 11.22
C CYS A 288 -0.16 5.83 12.26
N ASN A 289 0.70 6.77 11.85
CA ASN A 289 1.28 7.77 12.74
C ASN A 289 0.20 8.65 13.38
N ALA A 290 -0.80 9.11 12.60
CA ALA A 290 -1.89 9.93 13.13
C ALA A 290 -2.77 9.16 14.12
N ALA A 291 -3.19 7.93 13.76
CA ALA A 291 -4.01 7.07 14.60
C ALA A 291 -3.29 6.71 15.91
N LEU A 292 -2.06 6.20 15.83
CA LEU A 292 -1.26 5.85 17.01
C LEU A 292 -0.99 7.06 17.90
N PHE A 293 -0.67 8.22 17.31
CA PHE A 293 -0.44 9.44 18.07
C PHE A 293 -1.72 9.88 18.81
N ASN A 294 -2.88 9.86 18.16
CA ASN A 294 -4.13 10.22 18.80
C ASN A 294 -4.49 9.25 19.93
N THR A 295 -4.41 7.94 19.70
CA THR A 295 -4.62 6.93 20.74
C THR A 295 -3.65 7.10 21.92
N LEU A 296 -2.38 7.42 21.65
CA LEU A 296 -1.38 7.70 22.67
C LEU A 296 -1.77 8.91 23.54
N MET A 297 -2.26 9.98 22.92
CA MET A 297 -2.68 11.21 23.61
C MET A 297 -3.93 11.01 24.45
N GLU A 298 -4.93 10.29 23.92
CA GLU A 298 -6.17 9.93 24.63
C GLU A 298 -5.89 9.09 25.88
N ARG A 299 -5.05 8.06 25.74
CA ARG A 299 -4.65 7.20 26.87
C ARG A 299 -3.85 7.96 27.93
N GLY A 300 -3.03 8.92 27.51
CA GLY A 300 -2.35 9.86 28.41
C GLY A 300 -3.31 10.69 29.25
N ALA A 301 -4.45 11.10 28.69
CA ALA A 301 -5.47 11.86 29.39
C ALA A 301 -6.31 10.99 30.34
N ALA A 302 -6.57 9.73 29.97
CA ALA A 302 -7.48 8.83 30.67
C ALA A 302 -6.87 8.19 31.94
N GLY A 303 -5.56 8.27 32.16
CA GLY A 303 -4.91 7.68 33.33
C GLY A 303 -3.39 7.80 33.30
N PRO A 304 -2.66 7.16 34.23
CA PRO A 304 -1.20 7.24 34.30
C PRO A 304 -0.53 6.40 33.21
N PHE A 305 -0.76 6.72 31.94
CA PHE A 305 -0.23 5.97 30.80
C PHE A 305 1.21 6.38 30.46
N PHE A 306 1.54 7.66 30.57
CA PHE A 306 2.89 8.18 30.29
C PHE A 306 3.86 7.85 31.43
N GLN A 307 4.52 6.71 31.30
CA GLN A 307 5.52 6.21 32.25
C GLN A 307 6.77 5.77 31.49
N TRP A 308 7.95 5.93 32.11
CA TRP A 308 9.23 5.57 31.49
C TRP A 308 9.28 4.11 31.02
N ALA A 309 8.84 3.15 31.84
CA ALA A 309 8.88 1.74 31.47
C ALA A 309 8.01 1.43 30.23
N ARG A 310 6.84 2.07 30.13
CA ARG A 310 5.96 1.94 28.96
C ARG A 310 6.53 2.67 27.74
N ALA A 311 7.18 3.82 27.95
CA ALA A 311 7.87 4.55 26.90
C ALA A 311 8.93 3.70 26.20
N VAL A 312 9.75 2.99 27.00
CA VAL A 312 10.76 2.07 26.48
C VAL A 312 10.12 0.98 25.62
N ARG A 313 9.02 0.38 26.08
CA ARG A 313 8.28 -0.64 25.29
C ARG A 313 7.78 -0.07 23.96
N ILE A 314 7.16 1.11 23.97
CA ILE A 314 6.66 1.78 22.76
C ILE A 314 7.82 2.10 21.80
N ARG A 315 8.93 2.64 22.30
CA ARG A 315 10.13 2.95 21.51
C ARG A 315 10.69 1.69 20.87
N THR A 316 10.85 0.61 21.62
CA THR A 316 11.34 -0.68 21.09
C THR A 316 10.39 -1.26 20.05
N ASN A 317 9.07 -1.22 20.27
CA ASN A 317 8.11 -1.67 19.25
C ASN A 317 8.23 -0.83 17.96
N LEU A 318 8.41 0.50 18.10
CA LEU A 318 8.60 1.40 16.97
C LEU A 318 9.92 1.18 16.25
N ASP A 319 11.01 0.87 16.97
CA ASP A 319 12.30 0.49 16.37
C ASP A 319 12.16 -0.76 15.52
N LEU A 320 11.54 -1.82 16.06
CA LEU A 320 11.31 -3.07 15.32
C LEU A 320 10.44 -2.87 14.07
N LEU A 321 9.42 -2.00 14.15
CA LEU A 321 8.62 -1.62 12.99
C LEU A 321 9.47 -0.92 11.92
N LEU A 322 10.26 0.08 12.32
CA LEU A 322 11.09 0.87 11.40
C LEU A 322 12.23 0.05 10.80
N ASP A 323 12.82 -0.86 11.57
CA ASP A 323 13.85 -1.80 11.10
C ASP A 323 13.27 -2.76 10.06
N TRP A 324 12.06 -3.27 10.28
CA TRP A 324 11.37 -4.09 9.28
C TRP A 324 11.08 -3.29 8.00
N LEU A 325 10.57 -2.06 8.14
CA LEU A 325 10.34 -1.17 7.00
C LEU A 325 11.63 -0.89 6.22
N GLN A 326 12.74 -0.67 6.92
CA GLN A 326 14.05 -0.52 6.30
C GLN A 326 14.47 -1.78 5.54
N ALA A 327 14.28 -2.97 6.11
CA ALA A 327 14.66 -4.25 5.50
C ALA A 327 13.88 -4.55 4.21
N VAL A 328 12.62 -4.13 4.12
CA VAL A 328 11.78 -4.31 2.92
C VAL A 328 11.88 -3.16 1.91
N GLY A 329 12.74 -2.16 2.16
CA GLY A 329 12.98 -1.04 1.25
C GLY A 329 12.00 0.13 1.37
N LEU A 330 11.24 0.22 2.46
CA LEU A 330 10.30 1.30 2.77
C LEU A 330 10.81 2.24 3.90
N GLY A 331 12.09 2.12 4.28
CA GLY A 331 12.68 2.79 5.43
C GLY A 331 12.65 4.31 5.37
N ASP A 332 13.02 4.91 4.24
CA ASP A 332 13.04 6.38 4.07
C ASP A 332 11.63 6.98 4.26
N ILE A 333 10.64 6.35 3.62
CA ILE A 333 9.23 6.74 3.71
C ILE A 333 8.74 6.55 5.15
N GLY A 334 9.01 5.39 5.76
CA GLY A 334 8.65 5.09 7.14
C GLY A 334 9.21 6.11 8.14
N ALA A 335 10.51 6.39 8.06
CA ALA A 335 11.18 7.33 8.96
C ALA A 335 10.61 8.76 8.87
N GLU A 336 10.24 9.19 7.66
CA GLU A 336 9.59 10.49 7.45
C GLU A 336 8.22 10.57 8.11
N PHE A 337 7.33 9.60 7.87
CA PHE A 337 5.96 9.66 8.35
C PHE A 337 5.83 9.35 9.86
N PHE A 338 6.67 8.49 10.41
CA PHE A 338 6.69 8.17 11.85
C PHE A 338 7.50 9.15 12.70
N ARG A 339 7.99 10.26 12.12
CA ARG A 339 8.82 11.26 12.80
C ARG A 339 8.17 11.82 14.07
N LYS A 340 6.86 12.08 14.03
CA LYS A 340 6.13 12.65 15.17
C LYS A 340 6.00 11.65 16.31
N LEU A 341 5.54 10.43 16.04
CA LEU A 341 5.44 9.37 17.04
C LEU A 341 6.81 9.02 17.63
N SER A 342 7.86 8.97 16.79
CA SER A 342 9.24 8.78 17.23
C SER A 342 9.72 9.87 18.19
N ALA A 343 9.45 11.13 17.89
CA ALA A 343 9.79 12.25 18.77
C ALA A 343 9.04 12.16 20.11
N THR A 344 7.76 11.76 20.12
CA THR A 344 7.00 11.53 21.35
C THR A 344 7.58 10.37 22.16
N ALA A 345 7.93 9.25 21.52
CA ALA A 345 8.56 8.12 22.20
C ALA A 345 9.92 8.52 22.83
N ASN A 346 10.72 9.30 22.11
CA ASN A 346 12.00 9.83 22.60
C ASN A 346 11.81 10.77 23.81
N LEU A 347 10.80 11.64 23.77
CA LEU A 347 10.42 12.48 24.91
C LEU A 347 10.07 11.63 26.14
N LEU A 348 9.20 10.64 25.96
CA LEU A 348 8.75 9.77 27.05
C LEU A 348 9.90 8.91 27.64
N CYS A 349 10.91 8.58 26.82
CA CYS A 349 12.12 7.87 27.24
C CYS A 349 13.14 8.76 27.96
N THR A 350 12.95 10.08 27.98
CA THR A 350 13.88 11.01 28.65
C THR A 350 13.91 10.70 30.16
N PRO A 351 15.10 10.53 30.77
CA PRO A 351 15.21 10.26 32.20
C PRO A 351 14.54 11.34 33.04
N ARG A 352 13.77 10.93 34.06
CA ARG A 352 13.00 11.84 34.94
C ARG A 352 13.83 12.99 35.51
N GLY A 353 15.07 12.72 35.91
CA GLY A 353 15.99 13.73 36.46
C GLY A 353 16.44 14.78 35.43
N THR A 354 16.54 14.39 34.16
CA THR A 354 16.84 15.29 33.05
C THR A 354 15.61 16.10 32.67
N LEU A 355 14.45 15.43 32.58
CA LEU A 355 13.18 16.07 32.24
C LEU A 355 12.83 17.16 33.26
N ALA A 356 12.89 16.84 34.56
CA ALA A 356 12.59 17.78 35.66
C ALA A 356 13.48 19.04 35.69
N LYS A 357 14.65 19.02 35.03
CA LYS A 357 15.57 20.16 34.95
C LYS A 357 15.47 20.92 33.63
N ALA A 358 14.70 20.41 32.67
CA ALA A 358 14.55 21.04 31.37
C ALA A 358 13.61 22.24 31.46
N THR A 359 14.01 23.35 30.83
CA THR A 359 13.16 24.53 30.67
C THR A 359 12.21 24.35 29.49
N TRP A 360 11.07 25.04 29.52
CA TRP A 360 10.11 25.01 28.41
C TRP A 360 10.74 25.37 27.05
N ALA A 361 11.62 26.39 27.02
CA ALA A 361 12.32 26.79 25.80
C ALA A 361 13.21 25.67 25.23
N ARG A 362 13.90 24.93 26.10
CA ARG A 362 14.70 23.77 25.70
C ARG A 362 13.82 22.63 25.18
N LEU A 363 12.75 22.29 25.90
CA LEU A 363 11.83 21.22 25.49
C LEU A 363 11.19 21.51 24.12
N ARG A 364 10.84 22.77 23.85
CA ARG A 364 10.34 23.19 22.53
C ARG A 364 11.40 23.12 21.43
N GLY A 365 12.67 23.37 21.76
CA GLY A 365 13.79 23.24 20.83
C GLY A 365 14.16 21.79 20.54
N ASP A 366 14.14 20.93 21.55
CA ASP A 366 14.49 19.51 21.45
C ASP A 366 13.38 18.69 20.75
N TYR A 367 12.11 19.13 20.80
CA TYR A 367 10.96 18.44 20.22
C TYR A 367 10.09 19.32 19.30
N PRO A 368 10.64 19.83 18.18
CA PRO A 368 9.94 20.79 17.30
C PRO A 368 8.76 20.18 16.52
N THR A 369 8.68 18.85 16.41
CA THR A 369 7.61 18.13 15.72
C THR A 369 6.31 18.06 16.52
N LEU A 370 6.35 18.40 17.81
CA LEU A 370 5.19 18.46 18.69
C LEU A 370 4.72 19.91 18.81
N THR A 371 3.41 20.15 18.67
CA THR A 371 2.87 21.48 18.96
C THR A 371 3.03 21.80 20.45
N PRO A 372 3.09 23.08 20.85
CA PRO A 372 3.18 23.46 22.27
C PRO A 372 2.10 22.79 23.13
N ALA A 373 0.86 22.71 22.63
CA ALA A 373 -0.23 22.02 23.33
C ALA A 373 0.01 20.51 23.48
N GLN A 374 0.51 19.85 22.42
CA GLN A 374 0.82 18.41 22.46
C GLN A 374 1.97 18.12 23.42
N LEU A 375 3.03 18.92 23.38
CA LEU A 375 4.19 18.80 24.27
C LEU A 375 3.76 18.99 25.73
N HIS A 376 3.02 20.06 26.03
CA HIS A 376 2.50 20.32 27.37
C HIS A 376 1.60 19.18 27.86
N HIS A 377 0.70 18.67 27.01
CA HIS A 377 -0.16 17.51 27.34
C HIS A 377 0.63 16.27 27.74
N VAL A 378 1.68 15.94 26.98
CA VAL A 378 2.53 14.78 27.29
C VAL A 378 3.24 14.97 28.62
N LEU A 379 3.80 16.16 28.87
CA LEU A 379 4.54 16.46 30.08
C LEU A 379 3.66 16.53 31.34
N SER A 380 2.48 17.13 31.24
CA SER A 380 1.56 17.30 32.36
C SER A 380 0.97 15.98 32.86
N HIS A 381 0.84 14.99 31.96
CA HIS A 381 0.38 13.65 32.29
C HIS A 381 1.54 12.65 32.51
N TYR A 382 2.80 13.09 32.42
CA TYR A 382 3.96 12.22 32.61
C TYR A 382 4.21 11.88 34.08
N GLN A 383 4.36 10.60 34.41
CA GLN A 383 4.59 10.15 35.76
C GLN A 383 6.06 10.30 36.19
N LEU A 384 6.36 11.42 36.86
CA LEU A 384 7.68 11.74 37.44
C LEU A 384 8.01 10.97 38.73
N GLY A 385 7.03 10.30 39.32
CA GLY A 385 7.15 9.53 40.55
C GLY A 385 5.88 9.61 41.41
N PRO A 386 5.74 8.79 42.45
CA PRO A 386 4.56 8.82 43.32
C PRO A 386 4.43 10.19 43.99
N GLY A 387 3.26 10.84 43.80
CA GLY A 387 2.92 12.14 44.39
C GLY A 387 3.66 13.37 43.82
N ARG A 388 4.46 13.23 42.76
CA ARG A 388 5.11 14.37 42.10
C ARG A 388 4.26 14.91 40.97
N GLY A 389 3.83 16.18 41.10
CA GLY A 389 3.26 16.95 40.00
C GLY A 389 4.33 17.37 38.99
N TYR A 390 3.88 17.85 37.83
CA TYR A 390 4.75 18.47 36.83
C TYR A 390 5.26 19.83 37.34
N PRO A 391 6.51 20.24 37.01
CA PRO A 391 7.03 21.58 37.31
C PRO A 391 6.17 22.71 36.73
N GLU A 392 5.96 23.78 37.50
CA GLU A 392 5.22 24.98 37.05
C GLU A 392 5.87 25.72 35.87
N CYS A 393 7.15 25.45 35.60
CA CYS A 393 7.91 26.10 34.53
C CYS A 393 7.71 25.45 33.14
N TRP A 394 6.82 24.47 33.03
CA TRP A 394 6.50 23.73 31.80
C TRP A 394 5.25 24.26 31.12
#